data_AF-A0A2X3EK68-F1
#
_entry.id   AF-A0A2X3EK68-F1
#
_cell.length_a   1.000
_cell.length_b   1.000
_cell.length_c   1.000
_cell.angle_alpha   90.00
_cell.angle_beta   90.00
_cell.angle_gamma   90.00
#
_symmetry.space_group_name_H-M   'P 1'
#
loop_
_entity.id
_entity.type
_entity.pdbx_description
1 polymer ?
#
loop_
_entity_poly.entity_id
_entity_poly.type
_entity_poly.pdbx_seq_one_letter_code
_entity_poly.pdbx_strand_id
1 'polypeptide(L)'
;MAILVPLLNTKIIPSTIWVAASFPVSAKLGFAAFLLAVVIGVAAGVIAALKQNTRWDYAVMGVAMTGVVIPSFVVAPLLVMIFAITLHWLPGGGWNGGALKFMILPMVALFPGLYRQHRAYHPRLND
;
A
#
# COMPACT_ATOMS: atom_id res chain seq x y z
N MET A 1 2.21 -37.87 14.48
CA MET A 1 3.10 -38.56 13.52
C MET A 1 2.73 -38.13 12.10
N ALA A 2 3.15 -36.92 11.66
CA ALA A 2 3.15 -36.44 10.26
C ALA A 2 3.77 -35.02 10.11
N ILE A 3 4.83 -34.69 10.88
CA ILE A 3 5.45 -33.33 10.86
C ILE A 3 6.86 -33.36 10.24
N LEU A 4 7.17 -34.28 9.32
CA LEU A 4 8.56 -34.37 8.84
C LEU A 4 8.76 -34.73 7.36
N VAL A 5 7.81 -34.41 6.47
CA VAL A 5 7.97 -34.65 5.01
C VAL A 5 7.61 -33.44 4.11
N PRO A 6 8.10 -32.21 4.33
CA PRO A 6 8.17 -31.21 3.25
C PRO A 6 9.60 -30.93 2.76
N LEU A 7 10.62 -31.65 3.25
CA LEU A 7 12.03 -31.27 3.03
C LEU A 7 12.75 -31.97 1.88
N LEU A 8 12.09 -32.82 1.07
CA LEU A 8 12.82 -33.57 0.03
C LEU A 8 12.68 -33.06 -1.41
N ASN A 9 11.83 -32.07 -1.72
CA ASN A 9 11.66 -31.68 -3.13
C ASN A 9 11.05 -30.30 -3.40
N THR A 10 11.66 -29.23 -2.90
CA THR A 10 11.26 -27.85 -3.23
C THR A 10 11.52 -27.46 -4.70
N LYS A 11 12.19 -28.32 -5.48
CA LYS A 11 12.44 -28.11 -6.91
C LYS A 11 11.27 -28.49 -7.84
N ILE A 12 10.25 -29.22 -7.36
CA ILE A 12 9.17 -29.77 -8.22
C ILE A 12 7.80 -29.11 -8.01
N ILE A 13 7.64 -28.26 -7.00
CA ILE A 13 6.45 -27.42 -6.88
C ILE A 13 6.73 -26.12 -7.65
N PRO A 14 6.15 -25.90 -8.84
CA PRO A 14 6.38 -24.67 -9.56
C PRO A 14 5.87 -23.49 -8.72
N SER A 15 6.74 -22.51 -8.52
CA SER A 15 6.45 -21.29 -7.75
C SER A 15 5.24 -20.52 -8.28
N THR A 16 4.85 -20.78 -9.54
CA THR A 16 3.64 -20.27 -10.19
C THR A 16 2.36 -20.63 -9.46
N ILE A 17 2.29 -21.74 -8.71
CA ILE A 17 1.08 -22.15 -7.98
C ILE A 17 0.78 -21.18 -6.84
N TRP A 18 1.80 -20.81 -6.05
CA TRP A 18 1.65 -19.85 -4.95
C TRP A 18 1.36 -18.44 -5.45
N VAL A 19 1.99 -18.07 -6.57
CA VAL A 19 1.73 -16.78 -7.24
C VAL A 19 0.30 -16.74 -7.76
N ALA A 20 -0.15 -17.77 -8.50
CA ALA A 20 -1.50 -17.83 -9.05
C ALA A 20 -2.59 -17.84 -7.97
N ALA A 21 -2.35 -18.50 -6.83
CA ALA A 21 -3.28 -18.51 -5.70
C ALA A 21 -3.37 -17.16 -4.98
N SER A 22 -2.24 -16.45 -4.84
CA SER A 22 -2.17 -15.16 -4.11
C SER A 22 -2.52 -13.95 -4.98
N PHE A 23 -2.34 -14.08 -6.29
CA PHE A 23 -2.58 -13.00 -7.26
C PHE A 23 -3.99 -12.39 -7.21
N PRO A 24 -5.10 -13.15 -7.22
CA PRO A 24 -6.44 -12.56 -7.20
C PRO A 24 -6.74 -11.80 -5.91
N VAL A 25 -6.13 -12.20 -4.79
CA VAL A 25 -6.25 -11.51 -3.50
C VAL A 25 -5.53 -10.16 -3.56
N SER A 26 -4.28 -10.17 -4.02
CA SER A 26 -3.48 -8.95 -4.21
C SER A 26 -4.09 -8.00 -5.24
N ALA A 27 -4.66 -8.52 -6.33
CA ALA A 27 -5.31 -7.72 -7.36
C ALA A 27 -6.56 -6.99 -6.83
N LYS A 28 -7.40 -7.67 -6.05
CA LYS A 28 -8.57 -7.04 -5.41
C LYS A 28 -8.16 -5.95 -4.42
N LEU A 29 -7.15 -6.22 -3.60
CA LEU A 29 -6.59 -5.24 -2.66
C LEU A 29 -5.99 -4.03 -3.39
N GLY A 30 -5.19 -4.26 -4.42
CA GLY A 30 -4.58 -3.20 -5.22
C GLY A 30 -5.61 -2.34 -5.95
N PHE A 31 -6.64 -2.97 -6.53
CA PHE A 31 -7.68 -2.25 -7.26
C PHE A 31 -8.51 -1.35 -6.35
N ALA A 32 -8.95 -1.86 -5.18
CA ALA A 32 -9.71 -1.00 -4.28
C ALA A 32 -8.80 0.02 -3.53
N ALA A 33 -7.49 -0.25 -3.38
CA ALA A 33 -6.52 0.77 -2.95
C ALA A 33 -6.47 1.92 -3.95
N PHE A 34 -6.37 1.58 -5.23
CA PHE A 34 -6.29 2.53 -6.32
C PHE A 34 -7.55 3.39 -6.41
N LEU A 35 -8.75 2.79 -6.30
CA LEU A 35 -10.00 3.55 -6.30
C LEU A 35 -10.07 4.55 -5.14
N LEU A 36 -9.73 4.11 -3.93
CA LEU A 36 -9.75 4.97 -2.74
C LEU A 36 -8.73 6.12 -2.85
N ALA A 37 -7.54 5.80 -3.33
CA ALA A 37 -6.48 6.74 -3.64
C ALA A 37 -6.92 7.82 -4.63
N VAL A 38 -7.58 7.43 -5.73
CA VAL A 38 -8.08 8.36 -6.75
C VAL A 38 -9.17 9.25 -6.16
N VAL A 39 -10.16 8.69 -5.48
CA VAL A 39 -11.28 9.47 -4.93
C VAL A 39 -10.78 10.51 -3.92
N ILE A 40 -9.97 10.09 -2.94
CA ILE A 40 -9.49 10.99 -1.89
C ILE A 40 -8.45 11.97 -2.44
N GLY A 41 -7.50 11.49 -3.25
CA GLY A 41 -6.43 12.31 -3.81
C GLY A 41 -6.95 13.38 -4.75
N VAL A 42 -7.88 13.03 -5.64
CA VAL A 42 -8.51 13.99 -6.56
C VAL A 42 -9.38 14.98 -5.79
N ALA A 43 -10.22 14.53 -4.86
CA ALA A 43 -11.07 15.44 -4.08
C ALA A 43 -10.23 16.44 -3.25
N ALA A 44 -9.20 15.97 -2.56
CA ALA A 44 -8.29 16.83 -1.79
C ALA A 44 -7.53 17.80 -2.70
N GLY A 45 -7.06 17.34 -3.86
CA GLY A 45 -6.37 18.18 -4.86
C GLY A 45 -7.29 19.26 -5.44
N VAL A 46 -8.56 18.92 -5.75
CA VAL A 46 -9.56 19.88 -6.25
C VAL A 46 -9.87 20.93 -5.18
N ILE A 47 -10.03 20.55 -3.91
CA ILE A 47 -10.29 21.50 -2.82
C ILE A 47 -9.10 22.46 -2.64
N ALA A 48 -7.86 21.96 -2.66
CA ALA A 48 -6.66 22.79 -2.59
C ALA A 48 -6.56 23.75 -3.79
N ALA A 49 -6.87 23.26 -5.00
CA ALA A 49 -6.85 24.06 -6.22
C ALA A 49 -7.95 25.15 -6.26
N LEU A 50 -9.12 24.90 -5.66
CA LEU A 50 -10.21 25.89 -5.56
C LEU A 50 -9.98 26.92 -4.45
N LYS A 51 -9.19 26.57 -3.41
CA LYS A 51 -8.86 27.45 -2.28
C LYS A 51 -7.36 27.68 -2.13
N GLN A 52 -6.72 28.06 -3.24
CA GLN A 52 -5.28 28.33 -3.28
C GLN A 52 -4.87 29.42 -2.28
N ASN A 53 -3.67 29.27 -1.71
CA ASN A 53 -3.07 30.22 -0.76
C ASN A 53 -3.89 30.39 0.54
N THR A 54 -4.72 29.39 0.87
CA THR A 54 -5.42 29.33 2.17
C THR A 54 -4.82 28.25 3.07
N ARG A 55 -5.17 28.27 4.36
CA ARG A 55 -4.74 27.27 5.35
C ARG A 55 -5.03 25.82 4.91
N TRP A 56 -6.06 25.61 4.08
CA TRP A 56 -6.40 24.30 3.53
C TRP A 56 -5.44 23.84 2.44
N ASP A 57 -4.95 24.75 1.60
CA ASP A 57 -3.93 24.47 0.57
C ASP A 57 -2.63 24.03 1.23
N TYR A 58 -2.14 24.80 2.23
CA TYR A 58 -0.94 24.43 3.00
C TYR A 58 -1.10 23.10 3.76
N ALA A 59 -2.27 22.82 4.32
CA ALA A 59 -2.52 21.55 5.01
C ALA A 59 -2.49 20.36 4.04
N VAL A 60 -3.16 20.47 2.88
CA VAL A 60 -3.18 19.41 1.86
C VAL A 60 -1.78 19.19 1.27
N MET A 61 -1.04 20.27 0.96
CA MET A 61 0.34 20.17 0.51
C MET A 61 1.26 19.53 1.56
N GLY A 62 1.13 19.91 2.84
CA GLY A 62 1.92 19.33 3.93
C GLY A 62 1.67 17.84 4.13
N VAL A 63 0.40 17.41 4.08
CA VAL A 63 0.02 15.99 4.15
C VAL A 63 0.52 15.23 2.92
N ALA A 64 0.41 15.80 1.72
CA ALA A 64 0.93 15.19 0.50
C ALA A 64 2.46 15.02 0.55
N MET A 65 3.19 16.05 0.98
CA MET A 65 4.65 16.01 1.10
C MET A 65 5.11 14.97 2.12
N THR A 66 4.46 14.89 3.28
CA THR A 66 4.79 13.87 4.30
C THR A 66 4.53 12.45 3.78
N GLY A 67 3.41 12.22 3.11
CA GLY A 67 3.11 10.93 2.47
C GLY A 67 4.11 10.54 1.38
N VAL A 68 4.67 11.52 0.64
CA VAL A 68 5.71 11.28 -0.35
C VAL A 68 7.07 11.01 0.30
N VAL A 69 7.43 11.68 1.39
CA VAL A 69 8.78 11.52 1.97
C VAL A 69 8.92 10.24 2.81
N ILE A 70 7.86 9.81 3.49
CA ILE A 70 7.91 8.65 4.40
C ILE A 70 7.91 7.33 3.59
N PRO A 71 8.85 6.40 3.83
CA PRO A 71 8.85 5.10 3.15
C PRO A 71 7.64 4.24 3.49
N SER A 72 7.11 3.50 2.52
CA SER A 72 5.89 2.69 2.67
C SER A 72 5.99 1.62 3.78
N PHE A 73 7.18 1.04 3.97
CA PHE A 73 7.42 0.05 5.03
C PHE A 73 7.38 0.64 6.45
N VAL A 74 7.45 1.97 6.58
CA VAL A 74 7.28 2.70 7.85
C VAL A 74 5.81 3.08 8.04
N VAL A 75 5.15 3.57 6.98
CA VAL A 75 3.73 3.98 7.02
C VAL A 75 2.81 2.80 7.35
N ALA A 76 3.07 1.63 6.76
CA ALA A 76 2.23 0.44 6.95
C ALA A 76 2.11 0.00 8.43
N PRO A 77 3.20 -0.27 9.17
CA PRO A 77 3.11 -0.65 10.58
C PRO A 77 2.64 0.51 11.48
N LEU A 78 2.92 1.77 11.15
CA LEU A 78 2.38 2.91 11.89
C LEU A 78 0.85 2.98 11.81
N LEU A 79 0.28 2.75 10.62
CA LEU A 79 -1.17 2.66 10.45
C LEU A 79 -1.76 1.50 11.25
N VAL A 80 -1.08 0.35 11.27
CA VAL A 80 -1.54 -0.82 12.05
C VAL A 80 -1.55 -0.46 13.52
N MET A 81 -0.47 0.15 14.01
CA MET A 81 -0.36 0.54 15.41
C MET A 81 -1.47 1.51 15.81
N ILE A 82 -1.70 2.57 15.04
CA ILE A 82 -2.70 3.59 15.38
C ILE A 82 -4.12 3.02 15.30
N PHE A 83 -4.50 2.40 14.18
CA PHE A 83 -5.90 2.05 13.92
C PHE A 83 -6.31 0.68 14.45
N ALA A 84 -5.36 -0.25 14.58
CA ALA A 84 -5.65 -1.60 15.05
C ALA A 84 -5.28 -1.85 16.51
N ILE A 85 -4.18 -1.28 16.98
CA ILE A 85 -3.67 -1.54 18.34
C ILE A 85 -4.11 -0.43 19.31
N THR A 86 -3.98 0.84 18.92
CA THR A 86 -4.32 1.96 19.81
C THR A 86 -5.83 2.24 19.80
N LEU A 87 -6.42 2.44 18.61
CA LEU A 87 -7.85 2.78 18.48
C LEU A 87 -8.77 1.56 18.43
N HIS A 88 -8.26 0.36 18.14
CA HIS A 88 -9.06 -0.87 17.94
C HIS A 88 -10.22 -0.73 16.92
N TRP A 89 -10.13 0.22 15.99
CA TRP A 89 -11.17 0.49 14.98
C TRP A 89 -11.12 -0.49 13.82
N LEU A 90 -9.93 -0.94 13.44
CA LEU A 90 -9.71 -1.86 12.33
C LEU A 90 -8.87 -3.07 12.77
N PRO A 91 -9.09 -4.26 12.20
CA PRO A 91 -8.27 -5.42 12.49
C PRO A 91 -6.84 -5.24 11.95
N GLY A 92 -5.84 -5.59 12.75
CA GLY A 92 -4.42 -5.39 12.43
C GLY A 92 -3.86 -6.32 11.36
N GLY A 93 -4.64 -7.33 10.93
CA GLY A 93 -4.27 -8.28 9.90
C GLY A 93 -5.31 -9.40 9.72
N GLY A 94 -5.21 -10.12 8.61
CA GLY A 94 -6.13 -11.19 8.22
C GLY A 94 -6.90 -10.88 6.93
N TRP A 95 -7.49 -11.89 6.30
CA TRP A 95 -8.24 -11.75 5.04
C TRP A 95 -9.76 -11.78 5.23
N ASN A 96 -10.27 -12.53 6.22
CA ASN A 96 -11.68 -12.70 6.58
C ASN A 96 -12.68 -12.55 5.41
N GLY A 97 -12.45 -13.30 4.32
CA GLY A 97 -13.34 -13.32 3.15
C GLY A 97 -13.39 -12.04 2.30
N GLY A 98 -12.46 -11.09 2.48
CA GLY A 98 -12.48 -9.80 1.80
C GLY A 98 -13.39 -8.77 2.49
N ALA A 99 -13.67 -8.94 3.78
CA ALA A 99 -14.39 -7.94 4.55
C ALA A 99 -13.66 -6.59 4.52
N LEU A 100 -14.40 -5.51 4.20
CA LEU A 100 -13.89 -4.16 3.99
C LEU A 100 -12.94 -3.68 5.11
N LYS A 101 -13.22 -4.04 6.36
CA LYS A 101 -12.38 -3.69 7.53
C LYS A 101 -10.94 -4.22 7.46
N PHE A 102 -10.69 -5.34 6.79
CA PHE A 102 -9.36 -5.93 6.67
C PHE A 102 -8.59 -5.39 5.45
N MET A 103 -9.27 -4.68 4.54
CA MET A 103 -8.70 -4.20 3.29
C MET A 103 -8.25 -2.73 3.35
N ILE A 104 -8.88 -1.91 4.18
CA ILE A 104 -8.60 -0.46 4.27
C ILE A 104 -7.14 -0.17 4.62
N LEU A 105 -6.59 -0.92 5.57
CA LEU A 105 -5.27 -0.67 6.13
C LEU A 105 -4.12 -0.99 5.12
N PRO A 106 -4.12 -2.14 4.44
CA PRO A 106 -3.19 -2.43 3.33
C PRO A 106 -3.32 -1.46 2.14
N MET A 107 -4.54 -0.99 1.85
CA MET A 107 -4.80 -0.08 0.73
C MET A 107 -4.10 1.27 0.89
N VAL A 108 -4.21 1.87 2.08
CA VAL A 108 -3.57 3.16 2.37
C VAL A 108 -2.05 3.01 2.44
N ALA A 109 -1.56 1.86 2.93
CA ALA A 109 -0.13 1.57 2.99
C ALA A 109 0.56 1.48 1.62
N LEU A 110 -0.16 1.05 0.57
CA LEU A 110 0.40 0.88 -0.77
C LEU A 110 0.50 2.21 -1.56
N PHE A 111 -0.32 3.18 -1.21
CA PHE A 111 -0.50 4.44 -1.94
C PHE A 111 0.82 5.22 -2.22
N PRO A 112 1.81 5.29 -1.32
CA PRO A 112 3.06 6.01 -1.57
C PRO A 112 4.02 5.30 -2.54
N GLY A 113 3.81 4.03 -2.89
CA GLY A 113 4.82 3.25 -3.63
C GLY A 113 4.97 3.59 -5.12
N LEU A 114 3.95 4.19 -5.73
CA LEU A 114 3.83 4.22 -7.19
C LEU A 114 4.67 5.33 -7.88
N TYR A 115 5.05 6.39 -7.18
CA TYR A 115 5.71 7.55 -7.81
C TYR A 115 7.24 7.41 -7.95
N ARG A 116 7.87 6.37 -7.38
CA ARG A 116 9.34 6.31 -7.22
C ARG A 116 10.10 5.56 -8.34
N GLN A 117 9.44 5.09 -9.39
CA GLN A 117 10.05 4.16 -10.35
C GLN A 117 10.87 4.80 -11.50
N HIS A 118 10.84 6.12 -11.72
CA HIS A 118 11.33 6.69 -12.99
C HIS A 118 12.67 7.45 -12.98
N ARG A 119 13.52 7.31 -11.96
CA ARG A 119 14.75 8.14 -11.83
C ARG A 119 16.09 7.40 -11.75
N ALA A 120 16.16 6.16 -12.22
CA ALA A 120 17.41 5.40 -12.20
C ALA A 120 17.61 4.62 -13.51
N TYR A 121 18.14 5.28 -14.55
CA TYR A 121 19.05 4.68 -15.56
C TYR A 121 19.49 5.77 -16.56
N HIS A 122 20.49 6.57 -16.18
CA HIS A 122 21.33 7.28 -17.15
C HIS A 122 22.74 6.70 -17.02
N PRO A 123 23.12 5.72 -17.87
CA PRO A 123 24.51 5.31 -17.97
C PRO A 123 25.33 6.49 -18.50
N ARG A 124 26.26 6.99 -17.68
CA ARG A 124 27.30 7.92 -18.14
C ARG A 124 28.20 7.14 -19.09
N LEU A 125 28.07 7.43 -20.38
CA LEU A 125 28.93 6.95 -21.43
C LEU A 125 29.88 8.08 -21.84
N ASN A 126 30.99 8.29 -21.10
CA ASN A 126 32.23 8.96 -21.54
C ASN A 126 33.07 9.59 -20.41
N ASP A 127 33.84 8.77 -19.71
CA ASP A 127 35.07 9.17 -18.99
C ASP A 127 36.12 8.07 -19.22
#